data_AF-G5GGK4-F1
#
_entry.id   AF-G5GGK4-F1
#
_cell.length_a   1.000
_cell.length_b   1.000
_cell.length_c   1.000
_cell.angle_alpha   90.00
_cell.angle_beta   90.00
_cell.angle_gamma   90.00
#
_symmetry.space_group_name_H-M   'P 1'
#
loop_
_entity.id
_entity.type
_entity.pdbx_description
1 polymer ?
#
loop_
_entity_poly.entity_id
_entity_poly.type
_entity_poly.pdbx_seq_one_letter_code
_entity_poly.pdbx_strand_id
1 'polypeptide(L)'
;MKKIIKPVFALVLITMGVIVLMKMNKIWALNHEQNPNEASELKSEQNLNEASELKSEQNPNETSALNSKKNLNVEYFISGIDSDTTYKDLEREIGPVTGFIGSGVIRKYYETEGLIFLDYWSHALSEEGTVIKFMVQDTSRNYKGLIMYVEKYFKSTEYIKKLFAEGKIISDVDKIEINPRQFFDLNYEYTYEDIVNLYGKPHGITDNNRIYYHINSYYVFFQVNFSSNSESKLNYIDLYSEDGKFKCRIQYAPQFINGSLNIFYD
;
A
#
# COMPACT_ATOMS: atom_id res chain seq x y z
N MET A 1 49.40 32.93 -15.18
CA MET A 1 48.91 31.56 -14.87
C MET A 1 47.40 31.53 -15.08
N LYS A 2 46.90 30.83 -16.12
CA LYS A 2 45.45 30.64 -16.31
C LYS A 2 44.98 29.59 -15.29
N LYS A 3 44.11 29.97 -14.36
CA LYS A 3 43.49 29.04 -13.41
C LYS A 3 42.47 28.17 -14.15
N ILE A 4 42.79 26.89 -14.31
CA ILE A 4 41.85 25.88 -14.79
C ILE A 4 40.94 25.54 -13.60
N ILE A 5 39.69 26.01 -13.66
CA ILE A 5 38.64 25.57 -12.74
C ILE A 5 38.25 24.15 -13.18
N LYS A 6 38.45 23.17 -12.28
CA LYS A 6 38.09 21.77 -12.54
C LYS A 6 36.59 21.65 -12.86
N PRO A 7 36.18 20.82 -13.84
CA PRO A 7 34.81 20.73 -14.35
C PRO A 7 33.77 20.35 -13.26
N VAL A 8 34.20 19.68 -12.19
CA VAL A 8 33.35 19.30 -11.05
C VAL A 8 32.82 20.52 -10.28
N PHE A 9 33.63 21.58 -10.13
CA PHE A 9 33.20 22.79 -9.41
C PHE A 9 32.19 23.62 -10.21
N ALA A 10 32.28 23.62 -11.54
CA ALA A 10 31.30 24.27 -12.40
C ALA A 10 29.93 23.57 -12.33
N LEU A 11 29.91 22.23 -12.28
CA LEU A 11 28.67 21.45 -12.18
C LEU A 11 27.94 21.71 -10.84
N VAL A 12 28.67 21.78 -9.73
CA VAL A 12 28.10 22.07 -8.40
C VAL A 12 27.47 23.47 -8.37
N LEU A 13 28.13 24.48 -8.95
CA LEU A 13 27.59 25.83 -9.03
C LEU A 13 26.33 25.92 -9.90
N ILE A 14 26.25 25.16 -10.99
CA ILE A 14 25.05 25.06 -11.83
C ILE A 14 23.89 24.40 -11.06
N THR A 15 24.15 23.29 -10.36
CA THR A 15 23.10 22.60 -9.58
C THR A 15 22.56 23.44 -8.42
N MET A 16 23.43 24.18 -7.71
CA MET A 16 23.01 25.12 -6.67
C MET A 16 22.18 26.28 -7.23
N GLY A 17 22.56 26.83 -8.40
CA GLY A 17 21.79 27.87 -9.07
C GLY A 17 20.38 27.44 -9.48
N VAL A 18 20.24 26.22 -10.01
CA VAL A 18 18.93 25.66 -10.43
C VAL A 18 18.01 25.43 -9.22
N ILE A 19 18.55 24.94 -8.09
CA ILE A 19 17.76 24.72 -6.86
C ILE A 19 17.24 26.05 -6.28
N VAL A 20 18.05 27.10 -6.30
CA VAL A 20 17.64 28.44 -5.83
C VAL A 20 16.56 29.03 -6.76
N LEU A 21 16.70 28.88 -8.08
CA LEU A 21 15.72 29.38 -9.05
C LEU A 21 14.35 28.66 -8.91
N MET A 22 14.36 27.33 -8.72
CA MET A 22 13.13 26.56 -8.49
C MET A 22 12.43 26.95 -7.18
N LYS A 23 13.18 27.28 -6.12
CA LYS A 23 12.61 27.79 -4.86
C LYS A 23 11.98 29.16 -5.02
N MET A 24 12.62 30.08 -5.75
CA MET A 24 12.05 31.42 -6.00
C MET A 24 10.76 31.35 -6.84
N ASN A 25 10.72 30.49 -7.86
CA ASN A 25 9.53 30.32 -8.70
C ASN A 25 8.35 29.70 -7.92
N LYS A 26 8.64 28.81 -6.96
CA LYS A 26 7.63 28.20 -6.08
C LYS A 26 7.05 29.21 -5.07
N ILE A 27 7.87 30.15 -4.58
CA ILE A 27 7.42 31.22 -3.68
C ILE A 27 6.59 32.28 -4.43
N TRP A 28 6.95 32.58 -5.68
CA TRP A 28 6.20 33.54 -6.51
C TRP A 28 4.82 32.99 -6.92
N ALA A 29 4.71 31.69 -7.22
CA ALA A 29 3.44 31.02 -7.50
C ALA A 29 2.51 30.94 -6.27
N LEU A 30 3.07 30.70 -5.07
CA LEU A 30 2.26 30.61 -3.84
C LEU A 30 1.70 31.96 -3.36
N ASN A 31 2.35 33.08 -3.69
CA ASN A 31 1.90 34.41 -3.25
C ASN A 31 0.77 34.99 -4.12
N HIS A 32 0.44 34.38 -5.25
CA HIS A 32 -0.59 34.90 -6.16
C HIS A 32 -1.99 34.30 -5.93
N GLU A 33 -2.11 33.29 -5.05
CA GLU A 33 -3.32 32.46 -4.91
C GLU A 33 -4.01 32.56 -3.52
N GLN A 34 -3.79 33.65 -2.80
CA GLN A 34 -4.61 34.03 -1.64
C GLN A 34 -5.33 35.37 -1.92
N ASN A 35 -6.58 35.25 -2.39
CA ASN A 35 -7.57 36.32 -2.52
C ASN A 35 -8.31 36.54 -1.17
N PRO A 36 -8.96 37.69 -0.88
CA PRO A 36 -10.41 37.76 -1.16
C PRO A 36 -11.08 39.15 -1.39
N ASN A 37 -12.19 39.11 -2.16
CA ASN A 37 -13.42 39.94 -2.15
C ASN A 37 -13.31 41.40 -2.66
N GLU A 38 -14.23 41.97 -3.47
CA GLU A 38 -15.68 42.13 -3.24
C GLU A 38 -16.42 42.78 -4.45
N ALA A 39 -17.67 42.36 -4.69
CA ALA A 39 -18.86 43.11 -5.14
C ALA A 39 -19.03 43.80 -6.54
N SER A 40 -20.29 43.68 -7.01
CA SER A 40 -21.02 44.39 -8.10
C SER A 40 -20.77 43.86 -9.53
N GLU A 41 -21.72 43.70 -10.46
CA GLU A 41 -23.14 44.07 -10.54
C GLU A 41 -23.77 43.36 -11.78
N LEU A 42 -25.02 42.90 -11.63
CA LEU A 42 -26.16 42.92 -12.57
C LEU A 42 -26.07 42.50 -14.07
N LYS A 43 -26.99 41.54 -14.38
CA LYS A 43 -28.01 41.49 -15.46
C LYS A 43 -27.65 41.21 -16.93
N SER A 44 -28.21 40.10 -17.45
CA SER A 44 -29.11 39.98 -18.65
C SER A 44 -29.35 38.47 -18.90
N GLU A 45 -30.48 37.86 -18.54
CA GLU A 45 -31.83 37.84 -19.13
C GLU A 45 -31.95 37.13 -20.51
N GLN A 46 -32.89 36.16 -20.58
CA GLN A 46 -33.60 35.57 -21.73
C GLN A 46 -32.90 34.45 -22.54
N ASN A 47 -33.51 33.36 -23.02
CA ASN A 47 -34.82 32.67 -22.96
C ASN A 47 -34.58 31.27 -23.61
N LEU A 48 -35.00 30.14 -23.04
CA LEU A 48 -36.22 29.36 -23.31
C LEU A 48 -36.22 28.51 -24.63
N ASN A 49 -36.75 27.28 -24.47
CA ASN A 49 -37.27 26.32 -25.49
C ASN A 49 -36.26 25.37 -26.15
N GLU A 50 -36.54 24.08 -26.41
CA GLU A 50 -37.73 23.24 -26.25
C GLU A 50 -37.31 21.77 -26.44
N ALA A 51 -38.20 20.87 -26.02
CA ALA A 51 -38.10 19.44 -26.18
C ALA A 51 -37.87 18.98 -27.63
N SER A 52 -37.06 17.93 -27.79
CA SER A 52 -37.13 17.02 -28.93
C SER A 52 -36.74 15.62 -28.46
N GLU A 53 -37.73 14.89 -27.93
CA GLU A 53 -37.73 13.44 -28.05
C GLU A 53 -37.78 13.08 -29.53
N LEU A 54 -36.85 12.25 -30.01
CA LEU A 54 -37.15 11.24 -31.04
C LEU A 54 -36.08 10.15 -31.03
N LYS A 55 -36.57 8.93 -30.80
CA LYS A 55 -35.86 7.66 -30.83
C LYS A 55 -35.54 7.24 -32.27
N SER A 56 -34.33 6.71 -32.50
CA SER A 56 -33.95 5.63 -33.44
C SER A 56 -32.44 5.77 -33.71
N GLU A 57 -31.54 4.84 -33.47
CA GLU A 57 -31.52 3.43 -33.87
C GLU A 57 -30.67 2.61 -32.88
N GLN A 58 -31.13 1.40 -32.61
CA GLN A 58 -30.37 0.39 -31.88
C GLN A 58 -29.16 -0.03 -32.71
N ASN A 59 -27.95 0.15 -32.15
CA ASN A 59 -26.78 -0.58 -32.59
C ASN A 59 -26.46 -1.64 -31.51
N PRO A 60 -26.80 -2.92 -31.71
CA PRO A 60 -26.54 -3.96 -30.73
C PRO A 60 -25.16 -4.56 -31.01
N ASN A 61 -24.10 -3.78 -30.81
CA ASN A 61 -22.74 -4.29 -30.87
C ASN A 61 -21.82 -3.30 -30.18
N GLU A 62 -21.83 -3.38 -28.86
CA GLU A 62 -20.65 -3.39 -28.02
C GLU A 62 -21.22 -3.43 -26.62
N THR A 63 -21.16 -4.62 -26.03
CA THR A 63 -21.00 -4.80 -24.59
C THR A 63 -20.45 -3.53 -23.98
N SER A 64 -21.33 -2.71 -23.41
CA SER A 64 -20.99 -1.71 -22.41
C SER A 64 -20.52 -2.50 -21.20
N ALA A 65 -19.33 -3.07 -21.38
CA ALA A 65 -18.49 -3.63 -20.37
C ALA A 65 -18.28 -2.50 -19.38
N LEU A 66 -19.10 -2.54 -18.33
CA LEU A 66 -18.58 -2.49 -16.98
C LEU A 66 -17.52 -1.40 -16.76
N ASN A 67 -17.81 -0.16 -17.13
CA ASN A 67 -17.10 1.02 -16.61
C ASN A 67 -17.55 1.32 -15.17
N SER A 68 -17.85 0.30 -14.37
CA SER A 68 -17.78 0.42 -12.92
C SER A 68 -16.31 0.31 -12.57
N LYS A 69 -15.61 1.44 -12.58
CA LYS A 69 -14.32 1.59 -11.90
C LYS A 69 -14.54 1.14 -10.45
N LYS A 70 -14.29 -0.14 -10.15
CA LYS A 70 -14.28 -0.62 -8.77
C LYS A 70 -13.21 0.22 -8.09
N ASN A 71 -13.60 1.02 -7.10
CA ASN A 71 -12.63 1.75 -6.32
C ASN A 71 -11.73 0.72 -5.66
N LEU A 72 -10.44 0.74 -5.99
CA LEU A 72 -9.43 -0.01 -5.28
C LEU A 72 -9.60 0.27 -3.78
N ASN A 73 -9.61 -0.76 -2.93
CA ASN A 73 -9.50 -0.61 -1.48
C ASN A 73 -8.27 -1.37 -0.98
N VAL A 74 -7.79 -1.01 0.21
CA VAL A 74 -6.59 -1.64 0.78
C VAL A 74 -6.82 -3.12 1.08
N GLU A 75 -8.05 -3.50 1.44
CA GLU A 75 -8.39 -4.89 1.76
C GLU A 75 -8.11 -5.85 0.61
N TYR A 76 -8.42 -5.45 -0.62
CA TYR A 76 -8.14 -6.28 -1.79
C TYR A 76 -6.64 -6.56 -1.93
N PHE A 77 -5.79 -5.56 -1.66
CA PHE A 77 -4.32 -5.72 -1.65
C PHE A 77 -3.80 -6.57 -0.49
N ILE A 78 -4.65 -7.05 0.41
CA ILE A 78 -4.24 -7.94 1.50
C ILE A 78 -4.66 -9.38 1.19
N SER A 79 -5.87 -9.56 0.66
CA SER A 79 -6.51 -10.89 0.61
C SER A 79 -7.12 -11.28 -0.74
N GLY A 80 -7.31 -10.33 -1.64
CA GLY A 80 -7.91 -10.54 -2.96
C GLY A 80 -6.90 -10.89 -4.06
N ILE A 81 -5.61 -10.71 -3.79
CA ILE A 81 -4.54 -11.04 -4.72
C ILE A 81 -4.10 -12.49 -4.51
N ASP A 82 -4.22 -13.29 -5.56
CA ASP A 82 -3.50 -14.55 -5.67
C ASP A 82 -2.08 -14.25 -6.21
N SER A 83 -1.05 -14.85 -5.59
CA SER A 83 0.32 -14.68 -6.07
C SER A 83 0.48 -15.16 -7.50
N ASP A 84 -0.20 -16.23 -7.90
CA ASP A 84 0.03 -16.89 -9.19
C ASP A 84 -0.65 -16.16 -10.35
N THR A 85 -1.74 -15.44 -10.08
CA THR A 85 -2.54 -14.70 -11.08
C THR A 85 -2.57 -13.19 -10.85
N THR A 86 -1.64 -12.65 -10.04
CA THR A 86 -1.75 -11.29 -9.51
C THR A 86 -2.06 -10.21 -10.54
N TYR A 87 -1.32 -10.11 -11.66
CA TYR A 87 -1.58 -9.03 -12.63
C TYR A 87 -2.95 -9.18 -13.32
N LYS A 88 -3.41 -10.42 -13.56
CA LYS A 88 -4.75 -10.67 -14.10
C LYS A 88 -5.83 -10.31 -13.09
N ASP A 89 -5.60 -10.62 -11.82
CA ASP A 89 -6.55 -10.29 -10.74
C ASP A 89 -6.61 -8.78 -10.50
N LEU A 90 -5.46 -8.09 -10.55
CA LEU A 90 -5.39 -6.63 -10.47
C LEU A 90 -6.15 -5.98 -11.63
N GLU A 91 -5.90 -6.38 -12.88
CA GLU A 91 -6.60 -5.78 -14.01
C GLU A 91 -8.11 -6.12 -14.02
N ARG A 92 -8.50 -7.34 -13.60
CA ARG A 92 -9.90 -7.79 -13.56
C ARG A 92 -10.71 -7.14 -12.44
N GLU A 93 -10.19 -7.16 -11.20
CA GLU A 93 -10.98 -6.81 -10.01
C GLU A 93 -10.74 -5.38 -9.54
N ILE A 94 -9.56 -4.84 -9.83
CA ILE A 94 -9.11 -3.53 -9.34
C ILE A 94 -9.24 -2.45 -10.42
N GLY A 95 -9.08 -2.81 -11.69
CA GLY A 95 -9.12 -1.90 -12.82
C GLY A 95 -7.74 -1.47 -13.32
N PRO A 96 -7.67 -0.42 -14.15
CA PRO A 96 -6.44 -0.05 -14.84
C PRO A 96 -5.37 0.48 -13.88
N VAL A 97 -4.11 0.29 -14.26
CA VAL A 97 -2.93 0.86 -13.56
C VAL A 97 -3.10 2.36 -13.31
N THR A 98 -2.76 2.84 -12.11
CA THR A 98 -2.84 4.28 -11.77
C THR A 98 -1.77 5.07 -12.51
N GLY A 99 -0.54 4.56 -12.57
CA GLY A 99 0.53 5.20 -13.29
C GLY A 99 1.82 4.40 -13.30
N PHE A 100 2.90 5.07 -13.71
CA PHE A 100 4.22 4.48 -13.87
C PHE A 100 5.28 5.28 -13.12
N ILE A 101 6.27 4.60 -12.53
CA ILE A 101 7.41 5.22 -11.84
C ILE A 101 8.73 4.56 -12.21
N GLY A 102 9.81 5.35 -12.26
CA GLY A 102 11.19 4.88 -12.43
C GLY A 102 11.92 5.53 -13.60
N SER A 103 13.24 5.59 -13.51
CA SER A 103 14.14 5.95 -14.61
C SER A 103 15.02 4.73 -14.92
N GLY A 104 14.79 4.07 -16.05
CA GLY A 104 15.45 2.82 -16.44
C GLY A 104 14.49 1.64 -16.42
N VAL A 105 14.04 1.20 -15.25
CA VAL A 105 12.98 0.19 -15.11
C VAL A 105 11.68 0.87 -14.74
N ILE A 106 10.73 0.83 -15.66
CA ILE A 106 9.39 1.39 -15.48
C ILE A 106 8.56 0.40 -14.66
N ARG A 107 8.01 0.86 -13.54
CA ARG A 107 7.14 0.07 -12.66
C ARG A 107 5.72 0.59 -12.68
N LYS A 108 4.77 -0.33 -12.77
CA LYS A 108 3.34 -0.03 -12.60
C LYS A 108 3.06 0.23 -11.12
N TYR A 109 2.25 1.23 -10.81
CA TYR A 109 1.75 1.42 -9.45
C TYR A 109 0.24 1.63 -9.42
N TYR A 110 -0.34 1.29 -8.28
CA TYR A 110 -1.74 1.48 -7.96
C TYR A 110 -1.85 2.36 -6.71
N GLU A 111 -2.80 3.29 -6.72
CA GLU A 111 -3.04 4.18 -5.58
C GLU A 111 -4.43 3.95 -5.00
N THR A 112 -4.50 3.76 -3.69
CA THR A 112 -5.76 3.72 -2.95
C THR A 112 -5.56 4.13 -1.50
N GLU A 113 -6.56 4.83 -0.95
CA GLU A 113 -6.61 5.26 0.46
C GLU A 113 -5.33 5.98 0.95
N GLY A 114 -4.69 6.74 0.05
CA GLY A 114 -3.45 7.47 0.35
C GLY A 114 -2.20 6.57 0.44
N LEU A 115 -2.27 5.34 -0.06
CA LEU A 115 -1.17 4.40 -0.20
C LEU A 115 -0.89 4.11 -1.68
N ILE A 116 0.39 3.92 -1.99
CA ILE A 116 0.92 3.54 -3.30
C ILE A 116 1.44 2.12 -3.20
N PHE A 117 0.92 1.23 -4.04
CA PHE A 117 1.31 -0.17 -4.17
C PHE A 117 2.08 -0.35 -5.47
N LEU A 118 3.31 -0.86 -5.38
CA LEU A 118 4.20 -1.08 -6.53
C LEU A 118 4.88 -2.43 -6.42
N ASP A 119 5.14 -3.06 -7.57
CA ASP A 119 5.86 -4.33 -7.61
C ASP A 119 7.30 -4.19 -7.08
N TYR A 120 7.76 -5.26 -6.42
CA TYR A 120 9.12 -5.30 -5.88
C TYR A 120 10.14 -5.70 -6.95
N TRP A 121 11.15 -4.85 -7.13
CA TRP A 121 12.05 -4.81 -8.29
C TRP A 121 12.83 -6.11 -8.57
N SER A 122 13.07 -6.95 -7.55
CA SER A 122 13.85 -8.19 -7.72
C SER A 122 13.12 -9.30 -8.48
N HIS A 123 11.83 -9.14 -8.79
CA HIS A 123 11.03 -10.15 -9.51
C HIS A 123 10.26 -9.58 -10.72
N ALA A 124 10.48 -8.31 -11.06
CA ALA A 124 9.80 -7.64 -12.18
C ALA A 124 10.25 -8.12 -13.58
N LEU A 125 10.94 -9.26 -13.68
CA LEU A 125 11.57 -9.76 -14.91
C LEU A 125 11.04 -11.11 -15.40
N SER A 126 10.10 -11.77 -14.71
CA SER A 126 9.43 -12.94 -15.29
C SER A 126 8.16 -12.50 -15.99
N GLU A 127 8.10 -12.67 -17.30
CA GLU A 127 6.95 -12.41 -18.19
C GLU A 127 5.68 -13.22 -17.84
N GLU A 128 5.66 -13.92 -16.70
CA GLU A 128 4.57 -14.75 -16.22
C GLU A 128 4.05 -14.21 -14.87
N GLY A 129 3.04 -13.34 -14.94
CA GLY A 129 1.84 -13.30 -14.07
C GLY A 129 1.94 -13.12 -12.54
N THR A 130 3.06 -13.45 -11.89
CA THR A 130 3.11 -13.71 -10.46
C THR A 130 3.74 -12.55 -9.71
N VAL A 131 2.96 -11.79 -8.92
CA VAL A 131 3.54 -10.81 -8.01
C VAL A 131 3.72 -11.45 -6.65
N ILE A 132 4.97 -11.76 -6.36
CA ILE A 132 5.40 -12.34 -5.09
C ILE A 132 5.33 -11.29 -3.96
N LYS A 133 5.56 -10.00 -4.29
CA LYS A 133 5.66 -8.92 -3.32
C LYS A 133 5.26 -7.54 -3.84
N PHE A 134 4.54 -6.78 -3.03
CA PHE A 134 4.31 -5.35 -3.22
C PHE A 134 5.03 -4.52 -2.19
N MET A 135 5.75 -3.50 -2.63
CA MET A 135 6.16 -2.41 -1.75
C MET A 135 4.99 -1.44 -1.61
N VAL A 136 4.74 -1.03 -0.37
CA VAL A 136 3.70 -0.07 -0.02
C VAL A 136 4.35 1.20 0.49
N GLN A 137 3.90 2.33 -0.05
CA GLN A 137 4.36 3.66 0.33
C GLN A 137 3.16 4.57 0.65
N ASP A 138 3.39 5.66 1.35
CA ASP A 138 2.42 6.77 1.36
C ASP A 138 2.56 7.64 0.10
N THR A 139 1.65 8.61 -0.07
CA THR A 139 1.68 9.57 -1.19
C THR A 139 2.93 10.46 -1.20
N SER A 140 3.64 10.58 -0.08
CA SER A 140 4.94 11.25 0.02
C SER A 140 6.12 10.32 -0.30
N ARG A 141 5.84 9.07 -0.72
CA ARG A 141 6.79 8.01 -1.08
C ARG A 141 7.62 7.49 0.10
N ASN A 142 7.15 7.67 1.34
CA ASN A 142 7.77 7.02 2.48
C ASN A 142 7.35 5.56 2.53
N TYR A 143 8.29 4.68 2.91
CA TYR A 143 8.02 3.26 3.07
C TYR A 143 7.00 3.01 4.20
N LYS A 144 5.97 2.20 3.90
CA LYS A 144 4.95 1.77 4.86
C LYS A 144 4.99 0.27 5.10
N GLY A 145 5.44 -0.52 4.13
CA GLY A 145 5.63 -1.94 4.31
C GLY A 145 5.92 -2.69 3.02
N LEU A 146 6.09 -3.99 3.17
CA LEU A 146 6.22 -4.95 2.08
C LEU A 146 5.19 -6.05 2.29
N ILE A 147 4.28 -6.22 1.33
CA ILE A 147 3.32 -7.33 1.30
C ILE A 147 4.00 -8.49 0.59
N MET A 148 3.92 -9.68 1.16
CA MET A 148 4.53 -10.89 0.62
C MET A 148 3.50 -12.03 0.61
N TYR A 149 3.27 -12.62 -0.56
CA TYR A 149 2.22 -13.65 -0.74
C TYR A 149 2.75 -15.08 -0.76
N VAL A 150 4.05 -15.26 -0.98
CA VAL A 150 4.60 -16.59 -1.23
C VAL A 150 4.92 -17.32 0.07
N GLU A 151 3.94 -18.12 0.50
CA GLU A 151 3.93 -18.90 1.74
C GLU A 151 5.18 -19.77 1.95
N LYS A 152 5.72 -20.37 0.88
CA LYS A 152 6.86 -21.31 0.94
C LYS A 152 8.15 -20.73 1.56
N TYR A 153 8.22 -19.42 1.72
CA TYR A 153 9.36 -18.73 2.33
C TYR A 153 9.20 -18.46 3.83
N PHE A 154 8.12 -18.95 4.45
CA PHE A 154 7.82 -18.72 5.85
C PHE A 154 7.61 -20.04 6.57
N LYS A 155 8.64 -20.56 7.26
CA LYS A 155 8.55 -21.75 8.13
C LYS A 155 7.47 -21.64 9.20
N SER A 156 7.09 -20.43 9.60
CA SER A 156 6.01 -20.19 10.56
C SER A 156 4.61 -20.62 10.10
N THR A 157 4.40 -20.77 8.78
CA THR A 157 3.10 -21.11 8.19
C THR A 157 2.62 -22.51 8.56
N GLU A 158 3.50 -23.51 8.49
CA GLU A 158 3.17 -24.89 8.86
C GLU A 158 2.79 -25.02 10.33
N TYR A 159 3.46 -24.26 11.21
CA TYR A 159 3.09 -24.19 12.62
C TYR A 159 1.68 -23.64 12.82
N ILE A 160 1.34 -22.52 12.16
CA ILE A 160 0.03 -21.88 12.30
C ILE A 160 -1.08 -22.76 11.72
N LYS A 161 -0.88 -23.36 10.54
CA LYS A 161 -1.82 -24.34 9.95
C LYS A 161 -2.15 -25.46 10.92
N LYS A 162 -1.14 -25.99 11.63
CA LYS A 162 -1.33 -27.02 12.65
C LYS A 162 -2.21 -26.53 13.80
N LEU A 163 -2.06 -25.27 14.24
CA LEU A 163 -2.93 -24.70 15.30
C LEU A 163 -4.40 -24.64 14.86
N PHE A 164 -4.67 -24.26 13.61
CA PHE A 164 -6.03 -24.29 13.06
C PHE A 164 -6.57 -25.71 12.98
N ALA A 165 -5.79 -26.66 12.44
CA ALA A 165 -6.20 -28.06 12.31
C ALA A 165 -6.49 -28.74 13.65
N GLU A 166 -5.78 -28.35 14.70
CA GLU A 166 -5.96 -28.85 16.07
C GLU A 166 -7.06 -28.11 16.85
N GLY A 167 -7.71 -27.10 16.26
CA GLY A 167 -8.74 -26.30 16.93
C GLY A 167 -8.19 -25.47 18.10
N LYS A 168 -6.90 -25.12 18.08
CA LYS A 168 -6.23 -24.33 19.12
C LYS A 168 -6.40 -22.83 18.95
N ILE A 169 -6.95 -22.40 17.82
CA ILE A 169 -7.32 -21.01 17.58
C ILE A 169 -8.75 -20.83 18.05
N ILE A 170 -8.94 -19.91 19.00
CA ILE A 170 -10.26 -19.61 19.54
C ILE A 170 -11.02 -18.82 18.48
N SER A 171 -12.10 -19.41 17.96
CA SER A 171 -13.10 -18.69 17.19
C SER A 171 -13.91 -17.86 18.18
N ASP A 172 -13.60 -16.57 18.24
CA ASP A 172 -14.31 -15.63 19.11
C ASP A 172 -15.27 -14.76 18.30
N VAL A 173 -16.42 -14.45 18.91
CA VAL A 173 -17.44 -13.54 18.37
C VAL A 173 -16.99 -12.07 18.50
N ASP A 174 -16.02 -11.82 19.38
CA ASP A 174 -15.43 -10.50 19.69
C ASP A 174 -14.32 -10.13 18.70
N LYS A 175 -14.64 -10.09 17.40
CA LYS A 175 -13.70 -9.59 16.39
C LYS A 175 -13.50 -8.08 16.52
N ILE A 176 -12.27 -7.64 16.28
CA ILE A 176 -11.91 -6.23 16.26
C ILE A 176 -12.14 -5.70 14.86
N GLU A 177 -13.00 -4.69 14.74
CA GLU A 177 -13.26 -4.02 13.46
C GLU A 177 -12.35 -2.81 13.31
N ILE A 178 -11.49 -2.82 12.29
CA ILE A 178 -10.61 -1.71 11.92
C ILE A 178 -10.72 -1.40 10.43
N ASN A 179 -10.32 -0.20 10.03
CA ASN A 179 -10.05 0.03 8.61
C ASN A 179 -8.77 -0.76 8.21
N PRO A 180 -8.81 -1.63 7.18
CA PRO A 180 -7.64 -2.39 6.69
C PRO A 180 -6.38 -1.54 6.41
N ARG A 181 -6.55 -0.27 6.04
CA ARG A 181 -5.45 0.71 5.91
C ARG A 181 -4.59 0.81 7.17
N GLN A 182 -5.19 0.64 8.36
CA GLN A 182 -4.47 0.72 9.63
C GLN A 182 -3.36 -0.33 9.75
N PHE A 183 -3.45 -1.46 9.03
CA PHE A 183 -2.35 -2.41 8.97
C PHE A 183 -1.07 -1.78 8.40
N PHE A 184 -1.14 -0.73 7.59
CA PHE A 184 0.01 -0.01 7.04
C PHE A 184 0.35 1.28 7.80
N ASP A 185 -0.43 1.63 8.82
CA ASP A 185 -0.10 2.70 9.76
C ASP A 185 0.73 2.17 10.95
N LEU A 186 0.80 0.85 11.13
CA LEU A 186 1.71 0.20 12.09
C LEU A 186 3.17 0.52 11.77
N ASN A 187 3.99 0.60 12.82
CA ASN A 187 5.39 1.00 12.71
C ASN A 187 6.34 -0.08 13.23
N TYR A 188 7.54 -0.15 12.64
CA TYR A 188 8.55 -1.10 13.06
C TYR A 188 9.04 -0.90 14.50
N GLU A 189 8.85 0.29 15.07
CA GLU A 189 9.19 0.64 16.45
C GLU A 189 8.17 0.16 17.48
N TYR A 190 7.00 -0.34 17.05
CA TYR A 190 5.95 -0.75 17.99
C TYR A 190 6.36 -1.99 18.76
N THR A 191 6.14 -1.92 20.08
CA THR A 191 6.37 -2.99 21.05
C THR A 191 5.08 -3.76 21.32
N TYR A 192 5.17 -4.83 22.12
CA TYR A 192 3.99 -5.54 22.60
C TYR A 192 2.98 -4.62 23.30
N GLU A 193 3.46 -3.69 24.13
CA GLU A 193 2.60 -2.77 24.87
C GLU A 193 1.83 -1.83 23.92
N ASP A 194 2.48 -1.33 22.88
CA ASP A 194 1.84 -0.49 21.87
C ASP A 194 0.70 -1.23 21.16
N ILE A 195 0.91 -2.51 20.81
CA ILE A 195 -0.12 -3.34 20.18
C ILE A 195 -1.30 -3.62 21.11
N VAL A 196 -1.02 -3.89 22.39
CA VAL A 196 -2.09 -4.05 23.40
C VAL A 196 -2.85 -2.75 23.62
N ASN A 197 -2.19 -1.60 23.56
CA ASN A 197 -2.85 -0.30 23.66
C ASN A 197 -3.75 -0.01 22.45
N LEU A 198 -3.37 -0.48 21.25
CA LEU A 198 -4.14 -0.30 20.03
C LEU A 198 -5.37 -1.23 19.95
N TYR A 199 -5.18 -2.50 20.28
CA TYR A 199 -6.19 -3.54 20.03
C TYR A 199 -6.77 -4.18 21.29
N GLY A 200 -6.31 -3.75 22.47
CA GLY A 200 -6.66 -4.39 23.73
C GLY A 200 -5.95 -5.73 23.93
N LYS A 201 -6.51 -6.55 24.81
CA LYS A 201 -5.96 -7.87 25.15
C LYS A 201 -5.97 -8.79 23.90
N PRO A 202 -4.87 -9.51 23.60
CA PRO A 202 -4.85 -10.51 22.53
C PRO A 202 -5.89 -11.61 22.75
N HIS A 203 -6.48 -12.10 21.66
CA HIS A 203 -7.36 -13.28 21.68
C HIS A 203 -6.61 -14.53 22.14
N GLY A 204 -5.33 -14.63 21.81
CA GLY A 204 -4.48 -15.67 22.37
C GLY A 204 -2.99 -15.43 22.19
N ILE A 205 -2.24 -16.28 22.87
CA ILE A 205 -0.78 -16.34 22.79
C ILE A 205 -0.43 -17.81 22.51
N THR A 206 0.35 -18.05 21.47
CA THR A 206 0.78 -19.40 21.06
C THR A 206 1.99 -19.87 21.89
N ASP A 207 2.31 -21.16 21.79
CA ASP A 207 3.45 -21.76 22.52
C ASP A 207 4.81 -21.12 22.15
N ASN A 208 4.94 -20.57 20.94
CA ASN A 208 6.11 -19.81 20.50
C ASN A 208 6.00 -18.30 20.76
N ASN A 209 5.18 -17.91 21.74
CA ASN A 209 5.02 -16.53 22.22
C ASN A 209 4.63 -15.54 21.10
N ARG A 210 3.85 -16.00 20.11
CA ARG A 210 3.17 -15.11 19.17
C ARG A 210 1.83 -14.74 19.76
N ILE A 211 1.52 -13.46 19.76
CA ILE A 211 0.15 -13.01 20.02
C ILE A 211 -0.64 -13.08 18.72
N TYR A 212 -1.93 -13.33 18.84
CA TYR A 212 -2.84 -13.22 17.71
C TYR A 212 -4.14 -12.53 18.10
N TYR A 213 -4.73 -11.89 17.11
CA TYR A 213 -6.03 -11.24 17.19
C TYR A 213 -6.94 -11.74 16.07
N HIS A 214 -8.24 -11.73 16.31
CA HIS A 214 -9.26 -11.81 15.26
C HIS A 214 -9.66 -10.37 14.86
N ILE A 215 -9.21 -9.91 13.69
CA ILE A 215 -9.41 -8.55 13.19
C ILE A 215 -10.13 -8.61 11.84
N ASN A 216 -11.27 -7.94 11.72
CA ASN A 216 -12.17 -8.00 10.56
C ASN A 216 -12.52 -9.47 10.22
N SER A 217 -12.03 -9.97 9.09
CA SER A 217 -12.17 -11.36 8.64
C SER A 217 -10.82 -12.11 8.60
N TYR A 218 -9.85 -11.66 9.41
CA TYR A 218 -8.50 -12.20 9.45
C TYR A 218 -8.09 -12.60 10.86
N TYR A 219 -7.40 -13.73 10.96
CA TYR A 219 -6.54 -14.01 12.10
C TYR A 219 -5.16 -13.39 11.83
N VAL A 220 -4.78 -12.43 12.67
CA VAL A 220 -3.55 -11.66 12.55
C VAL A 220 -2.55 -12.16 13.59
N PHE A 221 -1.51 -12.85 13.13
CA PHE A 221 -0.43 -13.35 13.97
C PHE A 221 0.76 -12.40 13.93
N PHE A 222 1.21 -11.99 15.11
CA PHE A 222 2.42 -11.19 15.25
C PHE A 222 3.65 -12.10 15.22
N GLN A 223 4.84 -11.51 15.03
CA GLN A 223 6.11 -12.23 14.94
C GLN A 223 6.39 -13.12 16.16
N VAL A 224 7.25 -14.13 15.98
CA VAL A 224 7.67 -15.06 17.03
C VAL A 224 8.30 -14.32 18.21
N ASN A 225 8.03 -14.77 19.44
CA ASN A 225 8.57 -14.21 20.69
C ASN A 225 8.19 -12.74 20.98
N PHE A 226 7.16 -12.21 20.33
CA PHE A 226 6.76 -10.81 20.48
C PHE A 226 6.21 -10.48 21.86
N SER A 227 5.41 -11.36 22.49
CA SER A 227 4.87 -11.10 23.84
C SER A 227 5.89 -11.26 24.96
N SER A 228 6.86 -12.16 24.78
CA SER A 228 7.82 -12.54 25.82
C SER A 228 9.03 -11.60 25.91
N ASN A 229 9.25 -10.75 24.91
CA ASN A 229 10.42 -9.89 24.82
C ASN A 229 9.97 -8.43 24.74
N SER A 230 10.11 -7.69 25.84
CA SER A 230 9.72 -6.28 25.95
C SER A 230 10.49 -5.34 25.02
N GLU A 231 11.65 -5.77 24.51
CA GLU A 231 12.45 -5.01 23.54
C GLU A 231 12.16 -5.41 22.09
N SER A 232 11.30 -6.40 21.87
CA SER A 232 10.93 -6.84 20.53
C SER A 232 10.13 -5.77 19.83
N LYS A 233 10.66 -5.27 18.72
CA LYS A 233 9.95 -4.35 17.85
C LYS A 233 9.26 -5.08 16.71
N LEU A 234 8.15 -4.53 16.22
CA LEU A 234 7.29 -5.16 15.22
C LEU A 234 7.95 -5.20 13.84
N ASN A 235 8.49 -6.34 13.41
CA ASN A 235 9.03 -6.48 12.05
C ASN A 235 7.96 -6.87 11.05
N TYR A 236 7.03 -7.75 11.43
CA TYR A 236 5.98 -8.24 10.52
C TYR A 236 4.76 -8.78 11.27
N ILE A 237 3.66 -8.91 10.52
CA ILE A 237 2.49 -9.70 10.85
C ILE A 237 2.17 -10.68 9.73
N ASP A 238 1.58 -11.82 10.08
CA ASP A 238 1.05 -12.81 9.15
C ASP A 238 -0.47 -12.81 9.24
N LEU A 239 -1.15 -12.72 8.09
CA LEU A 239 -2.60 -12.71 7.99
C LEU A 239 -3.08 -14.04 7.43
N TYR A 240 -4.08 -14.61 8.08
CA TYR A 240 -4.76 -15.84 7.67
C TYR A 240 -6.26 -15.58 7.56
N SER A 241 -6.95 -16.21 6.62
CA SER A 241 -8.42 -16.22 6.60
C SER A 241 -9.00 -17.04 7.75
N GLU A 242 -10.30 -16.93 7.94
CA GLU A 242 -11.06 -17.67 8.95
C GLU A 242 -10.91 -19.19 8.83
N ASP A 243 -10.66 -19.71 7.63
CA ASP A 243 -10.39 -21.14 7.36
C ASP A 243 -8.91 -21.54 7.51
N GLY A 244 -8.06 -20.65 8.03
CA GLY A 244 -6.65 -20.92 8.32
C GLY A 244 -5.73 -20.91 7.09
N LYS A 245 -6.18 -20.42 5.94
CA LYS A 245 -5.30 -20.22 4.76
C LYS A 245 -4.48 -18.96 4.90
N PHE A 246 -3.18 -19.06 4.61
CA PHE A 246 -2.29 -17.90 4.55
C PHE A 246 -2.77 -16.91 3.48
N LYS A 247 -2.82 -15.63 3.84
CA LYS A 247 -3.16 -14.54 2.92
C LYS A 247 -1.91 -13.78 2.52
N CYS A 248 -1.24 -13.17 3.47
CA CYS A 248 0.02 -12.50 3.22
C CYS A 248 0.78 -12.25 4.52
N ARG A 249 2.06 -11.93 4.36
CA ARG A 249 2.87 -11.27 5.38
C ARG A 249 2.96 -9.79 5.05
N ILE A 250 2.73 -8.93 6.03
CA ILE A 250 3.04 -7.50 5.95
C ILE A 250 4.29 -7.25 6.79
N GLN A 251 5.37 -6.81 6.15
CA GLN A 251 6.64 -6.50 6.80
C GLN A 251 6.87 -4.99 6.90
N TYR A 252 7.05 -4.49 8.12
CA TYR A 252 7.23 -3.06 8.44
C TYR A 252 8.69 -2.63 8.53
N ALA A 253 9.58 -3.56 8.83
CA ALA A 253 10.99 -3.23 8.97
C ALA A 253 11.56 -2.64 7.67
N PRO A 254 12.44 -1.63 7.74
CA PRO A 254 13.06 -1.02 6.57
C PRO A 254 13.67 -2.09 5.67
N GLN A 255 13.51 -1.91 4.35
CA GLN A 255 14.03 -2.83 3.33
C GLN A 255 15.54 -3.09 3.48
N PHE A 256 16.29 -2.10 3.96
CA PHE A 256 17.70 -2.24 4.26
C PHE A 256 17.96 -1.82 5.70
N ILE A 257 18.65 -2.69 6.44
CA ILE A 257 19.19 -2.38 7.77
C ILE A 257 20.70 -2.54 7.68
N ASN A 258 21.43 -1.48 8.05
CA ASN A 258 22.90 -1.45 8.00
C ASN A 258 23.49 -1.88 6.64
N GLY A 259 22.85 -1.47 5.54
CA GLY A 259 23.28 -1.79 4.18
C GLY A 259 22.97 -3.22 3.70
N SER A 260 22.35 -4.04 4.54
CA SER A 260 21.94 -5.41 4.18
C SER A 260 20.45 -5.47 3.86
N LEU A 261 20.09 -6.25 2.83
CA LEU A 261 18.70 -6.50 2.48
C LEU A 261 18.01 -7.20 3.65
N ASN A 262 17.02 -6.54 4.22
CA ASN A 262 16.28 -6.98 5.39
C ASN A 262 14.90 -7.48 4.94
N ILE A 263 14.90 -8.65 4.31
CA ILE A 263 13.67 -9.38 3.97
C ILE A 263 13.65 -10.64 4.83
N PHE A 264 12.63 -10.76 5.68
CA PHE A 264 12.50 -11.91 6.58
C PHE A 264 11.79 -13.06 5.87
N TYR A 265 12.61 -13.98 5.38
CA TYR A 265 12.19 -15.36 5.17
C TYR A 265 12.55 -16.12 6.45
N ASP A 266 11.55 -16.66 7.15
CA ASP A 266 11.79 -17.49 8.34
C ASP A 266 11.87 -18.97 7.97
#